data_AF-A0A0R1VIP8-F1
#
_entry.id   AF-A0A0R1VIP8-F1
#
_cell.length_a   1.000
_cell.length_b   1.000
_cell.length_c   1.000
_cell.angle_alpha   90.00
_cell.angle_beta   90.00
_cell.angle_gamma   90.00
#
_symmetry.space_group_name_H-M   'P 1'
#
loop_
_entity.id
_entity.type
_entity.pdbx_description
1 polymer ?
#
loop_
_entity_poly.entity_id
_entity_poly.type
_entity_poly.pdbx_seq_one_letter_code
_entity_poly.pdbx_strand_id
1 'polypeptide(L)'
;MFGGLYLFLAELYAIRHSKRSRLTILAIIVGTFFAEGLSWYDTFIRFASGHLTTNQIPHPAMVAALSFSSSGQGIQMLLTLLLPVFLILISTGRTIERSSASSNYPLYLKAGKLKRALLESEWAQFRIVTLFFLLLYSSDFLIAVALFHGGENFRGLADQPIGSSLLRWELIHPYLTYVGTIIVVSVTFGIFSTVLHVLALNLKRTGLIYLISMVIWLLLFSLPHGVAYFIQPFVGYNWHNRLLAMLSFGSVCGILILIGNLALNCRSRYW
;
A
#
# COMPACT_ATOMS: atom_id res chain seq x y z
N MET A 1 -14.79 -21.79 -16.81
CA MET A 1 -14.69 -20.34 -16.57
C MET A 1 -14.79 -19.95 -15.09
N PHE A 2 -14.78 -20.90 -14.13
CA PHE A 2 -15.12 -20.68 -12.72
C PHE A 2 -13.96 -20.76 -11.69
N GLY A 3 -12.70 -20.87 -12.14
CA GLY A 3 -11.56 -21.08 -11.24
C GLY A 3 -11.13 -19.84 -10.44
N GLY A 4 -11.12 -18.66 -11.07
CA GLY A 4 -10.58 -17.43 -10.48
C GLY A 4 -11.39 -16.85 -9.32
N LEU A 5 -12.72 -16.80 -9.49
CA LEU A 5 -13.62 -16.30 -8.44
C LEU A 5 -13.59 -17.21 -7.20
N TYR A 6 -13.55 -18.52 -7.40
CA TYR A 6 -13.48 -19.49 -6.32
C TYR A 6 -12.19 -19.32 -5.50
N LEU A 7 -11.06 -19.13 -6.18
CA LEU A 7 -9.76 -18.95 -5.50
C LEU A 7 -9.70 -17.63 -4.74
N PHE A 8 -10.25 -16.55 -5.30
CA PHE A 8 -10.41 -15.26 -4.61
C PHE A 8 -11.29 -15.38 -3.36
N LEU A 9 -12.45 -16.01 -3.45
CA LEU A 9 -13.36 -16.22 -2.31
C LEU A 9 -12.73 -17.12 -1.24
N ALA A 10 -11.97 -18.15 -1.64
CA ALA A 10 -11.27 -19.02 -0.71
C ALA A 10 -10.16 -18.29 0.05
N GLU A 11 -9.44 -17.37 -0.59
CA GLU A 11 -8.45 -16.52 0.08
C GLU A 11 -9.11 -15.52 1.03
N LEU A 12 -10.21 -14.87 0.62
CA LEU A 12 -10.99 -14.00 1.52
C LEU A 12 -11.53 -14.75 2.76
N TYR A 13 -12.05 -15.96 2.56
CA TYR A 13 -12.52 -16.80 3.66
C TYR A 13 -11.39 -17.15 4.63
N ALA A 14 -10.21 -17.48 4.10
CA ALA A 14 -9.04 -17.78 4.91
C ALA A 14 -8.54 -16.58 5.73
N ILE A 15 -8.50 -15.39 5.10
CA ILE A 15 -8.17 -14.12 5.76
C ILE A 15 -9.12 -13.84 6.92
N ARG A 16 -10.43 -14.01 6.68
CA ARG A 16 -11.48 -13.78 7.69
C ARG A 16 -11.34 -14.69 8.91
N HIS A 17 -10.94 -15.94 8.74
CA HIS A 17 -10.83 -16.89 9.86
C HIS A 17 -9.46 -16.87 10.57
N SER A 18 -8.41 -16.38 9.91
CA SER A 18 -7.08 -16.28 10.52
C SER A 18 -7.04 -15.24 11.64
N LYS A 19 -6.65 -15.65 12.86
CA LYS A 19 -6.46 -14.72 13.99
C LYS A 19 -5.34 -13.71 13.68
N ARG A 20 -4.24 -14.16 13.07
CA ARG A 20 -3.09 -13.32 12.71
C ARG A 20 -3.48 -12.25 11.70
N SER A 21 -4.12 -12.64 10.60
CA SER A 21 -4.56 -11.71 9.55
C SER A 21 -5.54 -10.67 10.07
N ARG A 22 -6.53 -11.09 10.87
CA ARG A 22 -7.48 -10.16 11.52
C ARG A 22 -6.80 -9.16 12.46
N LEU A 23 -5.88 -9.62 13.31
CA LEU A 23 -5.14 -8.74 14.21
C LEU A 23 -4.30 -7.73 13.42
N THR A 24 -3.67 -8.15 12.33
CA THR A 24 -2.89 -7.26 11.46
C THR A 24 -3.77 -6.22 10.77
N ILE A 25 -4.90 -6.64 10.18
CA ILE A 25 -5.86 -5.73 9.55
C ILE A 25 -6.37 -4.71 10.58
N LEU A 26 -6.74 -5.18 11.78
CA LEU A 26 -7.18 -4.31 12.86
C LEU A 26 -6.09 -3.33 13.28
N ALA A 27 -4.84 -3.77 13.40
CA ALA A 27 -3.72 -2.91 13.76
C ALA A 27 -3.48 -1.80 12.72
N ILE A 28 -3.60 -2.09 11.42
CA ILE A 28 -3.46 -1.08 10.36
C ILE A 28 -4.62 -0.09 10.40
N ILE A 29 -5.85 -0.58 10.53
CA ILE A 29 -7.05 0.26 10.63
C ILE A 29 -6.95 1.20 11.83
N VAL A 30 -6.69 0.64 13.02
CA VAL A 30 -6.53 1.40 14.26
C VAL A 30 -5.37 2.38 14.14
N GLY A 31 -4.21 1.95 13.62
CA GLY A 31 -3.05 2.82 13.44
C GLY A 31 -3.34 4.01 12.52
N THR A 32 -4.07 3.78 11.43
CA THR A 32 -4.43 4.84 10.46
C THR A 32 -5.35 5.87 11.11
N PHE A 33 -6.47 5.44 11.69
CA PHE A 33 -7.43 6.35 12.33
C PHE A 33 -6.90 6.97 13.63
N PHE A 34 -6.03 6.28 14.36
CA PHE A 34 -5.38 6.84 15.55
C PHE A 34 -4.42 7.98 15.18
N ALA A 35 -3.67 7.85 14.07
CA ALA A 35 -2.82 8.92 13.56
C ALA A 35 -3.65 10.16 13.16
N GLU A 36 -4.80 9.95 12.53
CA GLU A 36 -5.75 11.01 12.20
C GLU A 36 -6.35 11.65 13.45
N GLY A 37 -6.78 10.85 14.42
CA GLY A 37 -7.30 11.31 15.71
C GLY A 37 -6.31 12.15 16.52
N LEU A 38 -5.02 11.78 16.52
CA LEU A 38 -3.95 12.60 17.10
C LEU A 38 -3.80 13.95 16.40
N SER A 39 -4.00 13.97 15.08
CA SER A 39 -3.93 15.19 14.28
C SER A 39 -5.10 16.12 14.54
N TRP A 40 -6.29 15.54 14.72
CA TRP A 40 -7.47 16.28 15.15
C TRP A 40 -7.30 16.83 16.56
N TYR A 41 -6.83 16.01 17.51
CA TYR A 41 -6.63 16.42 18.89
C TYR A 41 -5.60 17.56 19.04
N ASP A 42 -4.46 17.48 18.36
CA ASP A 42 -3.45 18.56 18.35
C ASP A 42 -4.03 19.86 17.79
N THR A 43 -4.78 19.77 16.69
CA THR A 43 -5.45 20.94 16.09
C THR A 43 -6.51 21.52 17.03
N PHE A 44 -7.31 20.68 17.67
CA PHE A 44 -8.36 21.09 18.61
C PHE A 44 -7.78 21.78 19.84
N ILE A 45 -6.72 21.26 20.45
CA ILE A 45 -6.07 21.91 21.61
C ILE A 45 -5.51 23.27 21.23
N ARG A 46 -4.84 23.37 20.09
CA ARG A 46 -4.27 24.64 19.62
C ARG A 46 -5.35 25.68 19.32
N PHE A 47 -6.49 25.24 18.81
CA PHE A 47 -7.68 26.09 18.63
C PHE A 47 -8.29 26.52 19.96
N ALA A 48 -8.53 25.58 20.87
CA ALA A 48 -9.12 25.84 22.18
C ALA A 48 -8.24 26.72 23.09
N SER A 49 -6.92 26.64 22.95
CA SER A 49 -5.95 27.48 23.67
C SER A 49 -5.74 28.86 23.05
N GLY A 50 -6.45 29.20 21.96
CA GLY A 50 -6.35 30.50 21.28
C GLY A 50 -5.08 30.69 20.44
N HIS A 51 -4.26 29.65 20.27
CA HIS A 51 -3.03 29.70 19.47
C HIS A 51 -3.28 29.49 17.97
N LEU A 52 -4.48 29.06 17.57
CA LEU A 52 -4.91 28.98 16.18
C LEU A 52 -6.10 29.90 15.94
N THR A 53 -6.00 30.69 14.88
CA THR A 53 -7.14 31.40 14.30
C THR A 53 -7.91 30.48 13.34
N THR A 54 -9.18 30.78 13.06
CA THR A 54 -10.02 29.99 12.13
C THR A 54 -9.39 29.77 10.76
N ASN A 55 -8.59 30.73 10.29
CA ASN A 55 -7.92 30.67 8.98
C ASN A 55 -6.68 29.75 8.96
N GLN A 56 -6.29 29.20 10.12
CA GLN A 56 -5.13 28.33 10.25
C GLN A 56 -5.51 26.85 10.36
N ILE A 57 -6.81 26.52 10.30
CA ILE A 57 -7.30 25.13 10.29
C ILE A 57 -6.77 24.44 9.02
N PRO A 58 -6.07 23.31 9.14
CA PRO A 58 -5.45 22.63 8.02
C PRO A 58 -6.50 22.07 7.06
N HIS A 59 -6.22 22.15 5.76
CA HIS A 59 -7.08 21.57 4.73
C HIS A 59 -7.18 20.04 4.91
N PRO A 60 -8.35 19.39 4.74
CA PRO A 60 -8.52 17.94 4.95
C PRO A 60 -7.50 17.06 4.23
N ALA A 61 -7.21 17.38 2.97
CA ALA A 61 -6.21 16.69 2.15
C ALA A 61 -4.77 16.77 2.69
N MET A 62 -4.47 17.73 3.58
CA MET A 62 -3.18 17.91 4.24
C MET A 62 -3.09 17.20 5.60
N VAL A 63 -4.19 16.64 6.09
CA VAL A 63 -4.23 15.92 7.37
C VAL A 63 -4.41 14.42 7.16
N ALA A 64 -5.14 14.05 6.11
CA ALA A 64 -5.39 12.68 5.72
C ALA A 64 -4.07 11.90 5.51
N ALA A 65 -4.14 10.58 5.70
CA ALA A 65 -2.98 9.76 6.01
C ALA A 65 -1.86 9.69 4.97
N LEU A 66 -2.15 9.98 3.71
CA LEU A 66 -1.16 9.92 2.64
C LEU A 66 -0.35 11.21 2.52
N SER A 67 -0.86 12.34 3.04
CA SER A 67 -0.22 13.66 2.93
C SER A 67 1.07 13.78 3.72
N PHE A 68 1.22 12.97 4.77
CA PHE A 68 2.39 12.93 5.62
C PHE A 68 2.73 14.26 6.32
N SER A 69 1.79 15.20 6.34
CA SER A 69 2.01 16.53 6.85
C SER A 69 1.39 16.75 8.23
N SER A 70 0.84 15.71 8.87
CA SER A 70 0.07 15.79 10.11
C SER A 70 0.88 15.39 11.35
N SER A 71 0.36 15.62 12.57
CA SER A 71 1.06 15.19 13.79
C SER A 71 1.11 13.66 13.93
N GLY A 72 0.15 12.96 13.30
CA GLY A 72 0.13 11.50 13.18
C GLY A 72 1.12 10.92 12.17
N GLN A 73 1.90 11.74 11.48
CA GLN A 73 2.80 11.32 10.40
C GLN A 73 3.67 10.12 10.79
N GLY A 74 4.28 10.12 11.98
CA GLY A 74 5.22 9.07 12.40
C GLY A 74 4.62 7.66 12.36
N ILE A 75 3.34 7.52 12.71
CA ILE A 75 2.62 6.25 12.67
C ILE A 75 2.45 5.79 11.21
N GLN A 76 2.09 6.70 10.31
CA GLN A 76 1.93 6.40 8.88
C GLN A 76 3.28 6.06 8.22
N MET A 77 4.39 6.67 8.65
CA MET A 77 5.75 6.31 8.19
C MET A 77 6.03 4.88 8.58
N LEU A 78 5.76 4.54 9.83
CA LEU A 78 6.01 3.21 10.38
C LEU A 78 5.14 2.16 9.68
N LEU A 79 3.86 2.47 9.42
CA LEU A 79 2.96 1.60 8.66
C LEU A 79 3.45 1.36 7.23
N THR A 80 3.96 2.41 6.57
CA THR A 80 4.52 2.33 5.21
C THR A 80 5.85 1.58 5.18
N LEU A 81 6.69 1.76 6.20
CA LEU A 81 7.98 1.09 6.32
C LEU A 81 7.82 -0.42 6.56
N LEU A 82 6.88 -0.79 7.44
CA LEU A 82 6.59 -2.19 7.79
C LEU A 82 5.55 -2.85 6.87
N LEU A 83 5.15 -2.16 5.79
CA LEU A 83 4.20 -2.66 4.80
C LEU A 83 4.47 -4.10 4.34
N PRO A 84 5.72 -4.52 4.01
CA PRO A 84 5.97 -5.89 3.55
C PRO A 84 5.59 -6.94 4.60
N VAL A 85 5.85 -6.66 5.87
CA VAL A 85 5.49 -7.55 6.99
C VAL A 85 3.98 -7.67 7.09
N PHE A 86 3.27 -6.55 7.03
CA PHE A 86 1.81 -6.53 7.09
C PHE A 86 1.18 -7.27 5.91
N LEU A 87 1.66 -7.03 4.69
CA LEU A 87 1.16 -7.71 3.50
C LEU A 87 1.37 -9.23 3.60
N ILE A 88 2.52 -9.69 4.08
CA ILE A 88 2.78 -11.13 4.30
C ILE A 88 1.80 -11.68 5.32
N LEU A 89 1.61 -11.02 6.47
CA LEU A 89 0.71 -11.48 7.52
C LEU A 89 -0.76 -11.53 7.09
N ILE A 90 -1.18 -10.60 6.22
CA ILE A 90 -2.54 -10.55 5.69
C ILE A 90 -2.76 -11.64 4.65
N SER A 91 -1.90 -11.69 3.64
CA SER A 91 -2.18 -12.36 2.36
C SER A 91 -1.38 -13.64 2.13
N THR A 92 -0.13 -13.67 2.60
CA THR A 92 0.86 -14.66 2.19
C THR A 92 1.18 -15.69 3.28
N GLY A 93 0.78 -15.43 4.53
CA GLY A 93 1.03 -16.31 5.67
C GLY A 93 0.58 -17.75 5.45
N ARG A 94 -0.51 -17.95 4.71
CA ARG A 94 -1.01 -19.30 4.38
C ARG A 94 -0.19 -20.00 3.31
N THR A 95 0.28 -19.27 2.29
CA THR A 95 1.20 -19.80 1.26
C THR A 95 2.52 -20.24 1.90
N ILE A 96 2.99 -19.47 2.89
CA ILE A 96 4.19 -19.76 3.66
C ILE A 96 4.00 -20.98 4.56
N GLU A 97 2.92 -21.01 5.37
CA GLU A 97 2.59 -22.14 6.24
C GLU A 97 2.44 -23.44 5.45
N ARG A 98 1.77 -23.39 4.28
CA ARG A 98 1.68 -24.53 3.36
C ARG A 98 3.05 -24.92 2.78
N SER A 99 3.89 -23.96 2.38
CA SER A 99 5.24 -24.26 1.84
C SER A 99 6.14 -24.99 2.84
N SER A 100 5.90 -24.77 4.13
CA SER A 100 6.70 -25.32 5.23
C SER A 100 6.30 -26.75 5.63
N ALA A 101 5.04 -27.14 5.41
CA ALA A 101 4.49 -28.43 5.86
C ALA A 101 4.52 -29.53 4.78
N SER A 102 4.29 -29.19 3.51
CA SER A 102 4.55 -30.08 2.37
C SER A 102 4.54 -29.25 1.08
N SER A 103 5.22 -29.70 0.03
CA SER A 103 5.35 -29.00 -1.23
C SER A 103 4.02 -28.38 -1.70
N ASN A 104 3.95 -27.07 -1.99
CA ASN A 104 2.77 -26.38 -2.53
C ASN A 104 2.35 -26.87 -3.94
N TYR A 105 3.13 -27.77 -4.51
CA TYR A 105 3.08 -28.26 -5.88
C TYR A 105 1.94 -29.20 -6.27
N PRO A 106 1.46 -30.16 -5.44
CA PRO A 106 0.57 -31.20 -5.92
C PRO A 106 -0.85 -30.69 -6.26
N LEU A 107 -1.23 -29.50 -5.78
CA LEU A 107 -2.51 -28.85 -6.11
C LEU A 107 -2.47 -28.12 -7.47
N TYR A 108 -1.30 -27.59 -7.86
CA TYR A 108 -1.11 -26.90 -9.14
C TYR A 108 -0.68 -27.86 -10.27
N LEU A 109 0.04 -28.94 -9.96
CA LEU A 109 0.50 -29.96 -10.91
C LEU A 109 -0.62 -30.86 -11.44
N LYS A 110 -1.65 -31.18 -10.62
CA LYS A 110 -2.75 -32.05 -11.04
C LYS A 110 -3.61 -31.51 -12.19
N ALA A 111 -3.42 -30.25 -12.60
CA ALA A 111 -4.34 -29.57 -13.51
C ALA A 111 -3.87 -29.40 -14.97
N GLY A 112 -2.61 -29.68 -15.32
CA GLY A 112 -2.06 -29.34 -16.66
C GLY A 112 -2.16 -27.84 -17.02
N LYS A 113 -2.51 -26.99 -16.04
CA LYS A 113 -2.86 -25.56 -16.17
C LYS A 113 -2.13 -24.71 -15.11
N LEU A 114 -0.91 -25.10 -14.76
CA LEU A 114 -0.06 -24.42 -13.76
C LEU A 114 0.01 -22.90 -13.99
N LYS A 115 0.34 -22.49 -15.23
CA LYS A 115 0.42 -21.07 -15.60
C LYS A 115 -0.86 -20.29 -15.30
N ARG A 116 -2.01 -20.88 -15.61
CA ARG A 116 -3.31 -20.25 -15.37
C ARG A 116 -3.59 -20.14 -13.88
N ALA A 117 -3.32 -21.19 -13.12
CA ALA A 117 -3.58 -21.21 -11.69
C ALA A 117 -2.65 -20.27 -10.90
N LEU A 118 -1.38 -20.13 -11.32
CA LEU A 118 -0.46 -19.11 -10.78
C LEU A 118 -1.01 -17.70 -11.04
N LEU A 119 -1.36 -17.40 -12.29
CA LEU A 119 -1.88 -16.09 -12.68
C LEU A 119 -3.18 -15.74 -11.95
N GLU A 120 -4.11 -16.69 -11.80
CA GLU A 120 -5.35 -16.49 -11.02
C GLU A 120 -5.07 -16.22 -9.54
N SER A 121 -4.04 -16.86 -8.96
CA SER A 121 -3.63 -16.61 -7.57
C SER A 121 -2.98 -15.24 -7.39
N GLU A 122 -2.14 -14.82 -8.33
CA GLU A 122 -1.52 -13.49 -8.36
C GLU A 122 -2.59 -12.39 -8.49
N TRP A 123 -3.53 -12.55 -9.42
CA TRP A 123 -4.67 -11.65 -9.59
C TRP A 123 -5.60 -11.60 -8.39
N ALA A 124 -5.74 -12.70 -7.64
CA ALA A 124 -6.49 -12.69 -6.40
C ALA A 124 -5.78 -11.82 -5.35
N GLN A 125 -4.47 -11.97 -5.16
CA GLN A 125 -3.71 -11.18 -4.19
C GLN A 125 -3.69 -9.70 -4.53
N PHE A 126 -3.43 -9.36 -5.80
CA PHE A 126 -3.52 -7.99 -6.29
C PHE A 126 -4.87 -7.35 -5.93
N ARG A 127 -5.99 -8.03 -6.21
CA ARG A 127 -7.33 -7.51 -5.95
C ARG A 127 -7.63 -7.35 -4.46
N ILE A 128 -7.30 -8.34 -3.63
CA ILE A 128 -7.56 -8.29 -2.19
C ILE A 128 -6.86 -7.09 -1.56
N VAL A 129 -5.56 -6.93 -1.84
CA VAL A 129 -4.76 -5.85 -1.23
C VAL A 129 -5.14 -4.48 -1.79
N THR A 130 -5.34 -4.37 -3.12
CA THR A 130 -5.75 -3.10 -3.74
C THR A 130 -7.09 -2.63 -3.17
N LEU A 131 -8.09 -3.52 -3.09
CA LEU A 131 -9.41 -3.16 -2.55
C LEU A 131 -9.35 -2.80 -1.07
N PHE A 132 -8.56 -3.51 -0.28
CA PHE A 132 -8.39 -3.22 1.14
C PHE A 132 -7.85 -1.80 1.36
N PHE A 133 -6.75 -1.43 0.71
CA PHE A 133 -6.15 -0.10 0.86
C PHE A 133 -6.98 1.00 0.22
N LEU A 134 -7.67 0.71 -0.89
CA LEU A 134 -8.60 1.65 -1.51
C LEU A 134 -9.71 2.02 -0.53
N LEU A 135 -10.33 1.03 0.12
CA LEU A 135 -11.38 1.27 1.12
C LEU A 135 -10.84 1.97 2.36
N LEU A 136 -9.68 1.54 2.87
CA LEU A 136 -9.04 2.13 4.05
C LEU A 136 -8.76 3.62 3.85
N TYR A 137 -8.02 3.98 2.80
CA TYR A 137 -7.65 5.38 2.57
C TYR A 137 -8.82 6.23 2.10
N SER A 138 -9.83 5.65 1.42
CA SER A 138 -11.06 6.38 1.13
C SER A 138 -11.83 6.70 2.41
N SER A 139 -11.91 5.75 3.35
CA SER A 139 -12.57 5.99 4.63
C SER A 139 -11.83 7.01 5.50
N ASP A 140 -10.49 6.92 5.58
CA ASP A 140 -9.62 7.93 6.21
C ASP A 140 -9.86 9.31 5.63
N PHE A 141 -9.89 9.44 4.30
CA PHE A 141 -10.13 10.74 3.68
C PHE A 141 -11.52 11.31 3.97
N LEU A 142 -12.56 10.47 3.97
CA LEU A 142 -13.92 10.92 4.30
C LEU A 142 -14.03 11.41 5.76
N ILE A 143 -13.35 10.75 6.68
CA ILE A 143 -13.26 11.20 8.08
C ILE A 143 -12.51 12.53 8.15
N ALA A 144 -11.41 12.69 7.41
CA ALA A 144 -10.64 13.92 7.40
C ALA A 144 -11.48 15.10 6.90
N VAL A 145 -12.30 14.89 5.86
CA VAL A 145 -13.21 15.90 5.34
C VAL A 145 -14.30 16.27 6.34
N ALA A 146 -14.81 15.30 7.11
CA ALA A 146 -15.79 15.55 8.15
C ALA A 146 -15.19 16.28 9.37
N LEU A 147 -14.00 15.90 9.81
CA LEU A 147 -13.34 16.45 11.00
C LEU A 147 -12.73 17.84 10.78
N PHE A 148 -12.19 18.11 9.59
CA PHE A 148 -11.51 19.37 9.24
C PHE A 148 -12.32 20.21 8.26
N HIS A 149 -13.65 20.15 8.36
CA HIS A 149 -14.55 20.88 7.49
C HIS A 149 -14.25 22.39 7.55
N GLY A 150 -14.13 23.03 6.37
CA GLY A 150 -13.82 24.46 6.26
C GLY A 150 -12.35 24.84 6.49
N GLY A 151 -11.43 23.87 6.61
CA GLY A 151 -10.00 24.14 6.66
C GLY A 151 -9.42 24.54 5.30
N GLU A 152 -8.71 25.66 5.24
CA GLU A 152 -8.10 26.19 4.01
C GLU A 152 -6.57 26.23 4.06
N ASN A 153 -5.96 25.93 5.22
CA ASN A 153 -4.53 26.08 5.41
C ASN A 153 -3.72 24.91 4.83
N PHE A 154 -2.86 25.20 3.85
CA PHE A 154 -1.91 24.25 3.26
C PHE A 154 -0.54 24.23 3.96
N ARG A 155 -0.47 24.67 5.22
CA ARG A 155 0.74 24.68 6.06
C ARG A 155 1.92 25.42 5.38
N GLY A 156 1.62 26.54 4.72
CA GLY A 156 2.62 27.39 4.05
C GLY A 156 3.09 26.90 2.68
N LEU A 157 2.57 25.79 2.15
CA LEU A 157 2.89 25.32 0.79
C LEU A 157 2.33 26.25 -0.30
N ALA A 158 1.26 26.99 0.00
CA ALA A 158 0.66 27.96 -0.92
C ALA A 158 1.50 29.23 -1.10
N ASP A 159 2.29 29.59 -0.08
CA ASP A 159 3.05 30.85 -0.03
C ASP A 159 4.49 30.70 -0.57
N GLN A 160 4.91 29.48 -0.90
CA GLN A 160 6.21 29.25 -1.50
C GLN A 160 6.23 29.73 -2.96
N PRO A 161 7.30 30.41 -3.41
CA PRO A 161 7.41 30.92 -4.77
C PRO A 161 7.40 29.75 -5.76
N ILE A 162 6.20 29.45 -6.27
CA ILE A 162 5.87 28.56 -7.37
C ILE A 162 6.81 27.36 -7.42
N GLY A 163 6.56 26.37 -6.56
CA GLY A 163 7.01 25.02 -6.80
C GLY A 163 6.51 24.52 -8.17
N SER A 164 7.05 23.37 -8.61
CA SER A 164 6.71 22.68 -9.85
C SER A 164 5.26 22.88 -10.34
N SER A 165 5.05 22.91 -11.66
CA SER A 165 3.70 23.04 -12.24
C SER A 165 2.70 22.00 -11.72
N LEU A 166 3.20 20.83 -11.30
CA LEU A 166 2.43 19.81 -10.60
C LEU A 166 1.94 20.29 -9.23
N LEU A 167 2.82 20.79 -8.35
CA LEU A 167 2.42 21.25 -7.02
C LEU A 167 1.34 22.33 -7.09
N ARG A 168 1.47 23.27 -8.03
CA ARG A 168 0.44 24.30 -8.23
C ARG A 168 -0.91 23.66 -8.57
N TRP A 169 -0.93 22.68 -9.46
CA TRP A 169 -2.15 21.96 -9.81
C TRP A 169 -2.71 21.17 -8.63
N GLU A 170 -1.82 20.54 -7.84
CA GLU A 170 -2.21 19.80 -6.63
C GLU A 170 -2.92 20.70 -5.62
N LEU A 171 -2.42 21.91 -5.40
CA LEU A 171 -2.99 22.89 -4.48
C LEU A 171 -4.32 23.49 -4.98
N ILE A 172 -4.50 23.63 -6.30
CA ILE A 172 -5.77 24.12 -6.89
C ILE A 172 -6.86 23.04 -6.80
N HIS A 173 -6.49 21.77 -6.98
CA HIS A 173 -7.43 20.64 -6.95
C HIS A 173 -7.03 19.60 -5.88
N PRO A 174 -7.07 19.96 -4.58
CA PRO A 174 -6.54 19.12 -3.51
C PRO A 174 -7.33 17.82 -3.34
N TYR A 175 -8.66 17.87 -3.45
CA TYR A 175 -9.52 16.69 -3.38
C TYR A 175 -9.25 15.70 -4.53
N LEU A 176 -9.15 16.21 -5.76
CA LEU A 176 -8.90 15.38 -6.94
C LEU A 176 -7.51 14.74 -6.88
N THR A 177 -6.51 15.52 -6.46
CA THR A 177 -5.15 15.04 -6.24
C THR A 177 -5.13 13.92 -5.22
N TYR A 178 -5.79 14.11 -4.08
CA TYR A 178 -5.78 13.12 -3.01
C TYR A 178 -6.49 11.82 -3.44
N VAL A 179 -7.64 11.90 -4.10
CA VAL A 179 -8.34 10.73 -4.67
C VAL A 179 -7.47 10.00 -5.70
N GLY A 180 -6.78 10.75 -6.58
CA GLY A 180 -5.83 10.16 -7.52
C GLY A 180 -4.70 9.42 -6.81
N THR A 181 -4.13 10.00 -5.75
CA THR A 181 -3.08 9.38 -4.94
C THR A 181 -3.57 8.13 -4.22
N ILE A 182 -4.80 8.11 -3.69
CA ILE A 182 -5.41 6.91 -3.09
C ILE A 182 -5.38 5.74 -4.08
N ILE A 183 -5.79 5.99 -5.34
CA ILE A 183 -5.82 4.96 -6.38
C ILE A 183 -4.40 4.47 -6.68
N VAL A 184 -3.46 5.39 -6.90
CA VAL A 184 -2.07 5.08 -7.23
C VAL A 184 -1.38 4.27 -6.12
N VAL A 185 -1.55 4.67 -4.85
CA VAL A 185 -0.97 3.98 -3.69
C VAL A 185 -1.58 2.59 -3.53
N SER A 186 -2.91 2.47 -3.65
CA SER A 186 -3.60 1.18 -3.50
C SER A 186 -3.17 0.17 -4.55
N VAL A 187 -3.04 0.62 -5.81
CA VAL A 187 -2.53 -0.23 -6.92
C VAL A 187 -1.08 -0.61 -6.69
N THR A 188 -0.23 0.32 -6.26
CA THR A 188 1.17 0.06 -5.91
C THR A 188 1.30 -1.03 -4.86
N PHE A 189 0.52 -0.94 -3.78
CA PHE A 189 0.53 -1.95 -2.71
C PHE A 189 -0.01 -3.30 -3.19
N GLY A 190 -1.01 -3.31 -4.08
CA GLY A 190 -1.48 -4.52 -4.75
C GLY A 190 -0.42 -5.20 -5.62
N ILE A 191 0.31 -4.43 -6.44
CA ILE A 191 1.42 -4.93 -7.27
C ILE A 191 2.49 -5.52 -6.36
N PHE A 192 2.88 -4.79 -5.30
CA PHE A 192 3.90 -5.25 -4.38
C PHE A 192 3.47 -6.53 -3.64
N SER A 193 2.21 -6.65 -3.21
CA SER A 193 1.68 -7.91 -2.65
C SER A 193 1.82 -9.10 -3.60
N THR A 194 1.68 -8.87 -4.91
CA THR A 194 1.87 -9.91 -5.92
C THR A 194 3.33 -10.37 -5.98
N VAL A 195 4.29 -9.44 -5.89
CA VAL A 195 5.72 -9.77 -5.77
C VAL A 195 5.97 -10.66 -4.55
N LEU A 196 5.37 -10.32 -3.39
CA LEU A 196 5.51 -11.09 -2.15
C LEU A 196 4.92 -12.50 -2.27
N HIS A 197 3.78 -12.63 -2.94
CA HIS A 197 3.15 -13.93 -3.20
C HIS A 197 4.03 -14.82 -4.07
N VAL A 198 4.57 -14.29 -5.17
CA VAL A 198 5.49 -15.02 -6.05
C VAL A 198 6.77 -15.41 -5.30
N LEU A 199 7.31 -14.50 -4.47
CA LEU A 199 8.47 -14.77 -3.63
C LEU A 199 8.21 -15.92 -2.64
N ALA A 200 7.02 -15.93 -2.01
CA ALA A 200 6.63 -16.97 -1.07
C ALA A 200 6.34 -18.32 -1.73
N LEU A 201 5.96 -18.34 -3.01
CA LEU A 201 5.85 -19.60 -3.77
C LEU A 201 7.23 -20.19 -4.10
N ASN A 202 8.23 -19.34 -4.32
CA ASN A 202 9.59 -19.75 -4.65
C ASN A 202 10.38 -20.19 -3.41
N LEU A 203 10.27 -19.44 -2.31
CA LEU A 203 11.00 -19.67 -1.07
C LEU A 203 10.20 -20.54 -0.09
N LYS A 204 10.86 -21.53 0.52
CA LYS A 204 10.24 -22.41 1.53
C LYS A 204 10.44 -21.95 2.98
N ARG A 205 11.30 -20.94 3.20
CA ARG A 205 11.71 -20.50 4.53
C ARG A 205 11.07 -19.16 4.88
N THR A 206 10.16 -19.18 5.86
CA THR A 206 9.43 -18.02 6.35
C THR A 206 10.34 -16.84 6.70
N GLY A 207 11.41 -17.08 7.46
CA GLY A 207 12.34 -16.00 7.86
C GLY A 207 13.02 -15.31 6.69
N LEU A 208 13.37 -16.05 5.62
CA LEU A 208 13.96 -15.47 4.41
C LEU A 208 12.96 -14.63 3.62
N ILE A 209 11.68 -15.02 3.61
CA ILE A 209 10.64 -14.26 2.91
C ILE A 209 10.46 -12.89 3.57
N TYR A 210 10.38 -12.83 4.90
CA TYR A 210 10.31 -11.55 5.62
C TYR A 210 11.56 -10.69 5.40
N LEU A 211 12.75 -11.27 5.46
CA LEU A 211 13.99 -10.52 5.25
C LEU A 211 14.08 -9.95 3.83
N ILE A 212 13.91 -10.81 2.81
CA ILE A 212 14.06 -10.42 1.41
C ILE A 212 12.98 -9.42 1.01
N SER A 213 11.74 -9.60 1.45
CA SER A 213 10.66 -8.65 1.18
C SER A 213 10.93 -7.26 1.75
N MET A 214 11.44 -7.18 2.98
CA MET A 214 11.86 -5.91 3.58
C MET A 214 13.00 -5.27 2.81
N VAL A 215 14.03 -6.05 2.42
CA VAL A 215 15.15 -5.53 1.63
C VAL A 215 14.67 -5.00 0.28
N ILE A 216 13.82 -5.73 -0.45
CA ILE A 216 13.27 -5.28 -1.74
C ILE A 216 12.49 -3.98 -1.55
N TRP A 217 11.63 -3.90 -0.53
CA TRP A 217 10.85 -2.70 -0.25
C TRP A 217 11.71 -1.49 0.08
N LEU A 218 12.71 -1.66 0.95
CA LEU A 218 13.64 -0.59 1.30
C LEU A 218 14.44 -0.12 0.09
N LEU A 219 14.91 -1.03 -0.76
CA LEU A 219 15.57 -0.66 -2.01
C LEU A 219 14.65 0.14 -2.93
N LEU A 220 13.39 -0.29 -3.11
CA LEU A 220 12.41 0.46 -3.90
C LEU A 220 12.13 1.86 -3.33
N PHE A 221 12.25 2.03 -2.01
CA PHE A 221 12.11 3.33 -1.35
C PHE A 221 13.36 4.21 -1.51
N SER A 222 14.55 3.61 -1.47
CA SER A 222 15.85 4.31 -1.51
C SER A 222 16.37 4.62 -2.91
N LEU A 223 15.83 4.00 -3.97
CA LEU A 223 16.26 4.27 -5.34
C LEU A 223 16.03 5.75 -5.73
N PRO A 224 16.87 6.32 -6.62
CA PRO A 224 16.55 7.59 -7.27
C PRO A 224 15.24 7.42 -8.04
N HIS A 225 14.30 8.35 -7.83
CA HIS A 225 12.91 8.17 -8.27
C HIS A 225 12.24 6.93 -7.65
N GLY A 226 12.45 6.73 -6.35
CA GLY A 226 11.84 5.67 -5.57
C GLY A 226 10.37 5.90 -5.26
N VAL A 227 9.79 4.95 -4.54
CA VAL A 227 8.35 4.88 -4.23
C VAL A 227 7.79 6.15 -3.56
N ALA A 228 8.61 6.84 -2.75
CA ALA A 228 8.21 8.08 -2.07
C ALA A 228 7.73 9.19 -3.03
N TYR A 229 8.22 9.21 -4.28
CA TYR A 229 7.90 10.28 -5.26
C TYR A 229 6.44 10.28 -5.73
N PHE A 230 5.73 9.17 -5.59
CA PHE A 230 4.33 9.04 -6.03
C PHE A 230 3.36 8.59 -4.95
N ILE A 231 3.84 8.11 -3.79
CA ILE A 231 2.95 7.74 -2.67
C ILE A 231 2.45 8.96 -1.90
N GLN A 232 3.25 10.03 -1.83
CA GLN A 232 2.91 11.22 -1.08
C GLN A 232 2.44 12.36 -2.01
N PRO A 233 1.26 12.96 -1.76
CA PRO A 233 0.83 14.18 -2.44
C PRO A 233 1.48 15.42 -1.82
N PHE A 234 1.50 16.55 -2.53
CA PHE A 234 1.93 17.87 -2.02
C PHE A 234 3.42 18.01 -1.62
N VAL A 235 4.30 17.15 -2.15
CA VAL A 235 5.76 17.17 -1.84
C VAL A 235 6.56 18.07 -2.79
N GLY A 236 5.93 18.64 -3.82
CA GLY A 236 6.59 19.57 -4.74
C GLY A 236 7.33 18.93 -5.91
N TYR A 237 7.25 17.61 -6.09
CA TYR A 237 7.92 16.92 -7.19
C TYR A 237 7.35 17.31 -8.57
N ASN A 238 8.19 17.25 -9.61
CA ASN A 238 7.75 17.44 -11.00
C ASN A 238 7.00 16.21 -11.55
N TRP A 239 6.10 16.43 -12.51
CA TRP A 239 5.43 15.37 -13.27
C TRP A 239 6.40 14.32 -13.82
N HIS A 240 7.54 14.79 -14.36
CA HIS A 240 8.58 13.92 -14.89
C HIS A 240 9.10 12.92 -13.85
N ASN A 241 9.44 13.40 -12.65
CA ASN A 241 9.98 12.55 -11.59
C ASN A 241 8.94 11.56 -11.05
N ARG A 242 7.68 12.00 -10.93
CA ARG A 242 6.59 11.13 -10.46
C ARG A 242 6.31 9.99 -11.45
N LEU A 243 6.20 10.30 -12.75
CA LEU A 243 5.99 9.29 -13.79
C LEU A 243 7.17 8.33 -13.90
N LEU A 244 8.41 8.84 -13.85
CA LEU A 244 9.60 8.02 -13.90
C LEU A 244 9.67 7.05 -12.71
N ALA A 245 9.27 7.50 -11.53
CA ALA A 245 9.18 6.65 -10.34
C ALA A 245 8.11 5.55 -10.45
N MET A 246 6.95 5.85 -11.04
CA MET A 246 5.91 4.85 -11.28
C MET A 246 6.36 3.79 -12.29
N LEU A 247 7.05 4.21 -13.36
CA LEU A 247 7.60 3.32 -14.37
C LEU A 247 8.75 2.47 -13.81
N SER A 248 9.65 3.06 -13.02
CA SER A 248 10.76 2.33 -12.39
C SER A 248 10.21 1.26 -11.43
N PHE A 249 9.28 1.61 -10.55
CA PHE A 249 8.62 0.68 -9.64
C PHE A 249 7.91 -0.45 -10.40
N GLY A 250 7.11 -0.09 -11.42
CA GLY A 250 6.38 -1.06 -12.25
C GLY A 250 7.33 -2.03 -12.97
N SER A 251 8.43 -1.53 -13.52
CA SER A 251 9.43 -2.35 -14.21
C SER A 251 10.13 -3.34 -13.27
N VAL A 252 10.58 -2.88 -12.11
CA VAL A 252 11.26 -3.74 -11.12
C VAL A 252 10.31 -4.82 -10.61
N CYS A 253 9.09 -4.45 -10.23
CA CYS A 253 8.09 -5.42 -9.77
C CYS A 253 7.70 -6.41 -10.89
N GLY A 254 7.53 -5.93 -12.13
CA GLY A 254 7.22 -6.77 -13.28
C GLY A 254 8.33 -7.78 -13.58
N ILE A 255 9.59 -7.36 -13.52
CA ILE A 255 10.76 -8.26 -13.69
C ILE A 255 10.79 -9.31 -12.57
N LEU A 256 10.58 -8.92 -11.31
CA LEU A 256 10.58 -9.85 -10.18
C LEU A 256 9.46 -10.91 -10.31
N ILE A 257 8.26 -10.50 -10.71
CA ILE A 257 7.14 -11.42 -10.96
C ILE A 257 7.49 -12.37 -12.12
N LEU A 258 8.04 -11.85 -13.21
CA LEU A 258 8.39 -12.64 -14.39
C LEU A 258 9.49 -13.67 -14.08
N ILE A 259 10.58 -13.25 -13.43
CA ILE A 259 11.67 -14.15 -13.01
C ILE A 259 11.15 -15.20 -12.04
N GLY A 260 10.35 -14.80 -11.05
CA GLY A 260 9.76 -15.73 -10.08
C GLY A 260 8.84 -16.76 -10.73
N ASN A 261 8.06 -16.36 -11.74
CA ASN A 261 7.21 -17.26 -12.50
C ASN A 261 7.99 -18.17 -13.45
N LEU A 262 9.09 -17.71 -14.04
CA LEU A 262 9.99 -18.55 -14.81
C LEU A 262 10.66 -19.61 -13.93
N ALA A 263 11.13 -19.23 -12.74
CA ALA A 263 11.72 -20.16 -11.78
C ALA A 263 10.72 -21.24 -11.35
N LEU A 264 9.47 -20.87 -11.09
CA LEU A 264 8.39 -21.82 -10.76
C LEU A 264 8.09 -22.79 -11.93
N ASN A 265 8.08 -22.30 -13.17
CA ASN A 265 7.86 -23.13 -14.36
C ASN A 265 9.04 -24.07 -14.63
N CYS A 266 10.28 -23.63 -14.42
CA CYS A 266 11.45 -24.50 -14.57
C CYS A 266 11.40 -25.63 -13.55
N ARG A 267 11.14 -25.30 -12.28
CA ARG A 267 11.01 -26.29 -11.21
C ARG A 267 9.90 -27.31 -11.47
N SER A 268 8.87 -26.97 -12.24
CA SER A 268 7.73 -27.86 -12.51
C SER A 268 7.99 -28.87 -13.59
N ARG A 269 9.11 -28.75 -14.31
CA ARG A 269 9.52 -29.72 -15.33
C ARG A 269 10.45 -30.79 -14.79
N TYR A 270 11.04 -30.57 -13.61
CA TYR A 270 12.00 -31.48 -12.97
C TYR A 270 11.37 -32.36 -11.88
N TRP A 271 10.05 -32.25 -11.66
CA TRP A 271 9.25 -33.03 -10.71
C TRP A 271 8.01 -33.57 -11.43
#